data_AF-A0A150WMX4-F1
#
_entry.id   AF-A0A150WMX4-F1
#
_cell.length_a   1.000
_cell.length_b   1.000
_cell.length_c   1.000
_cell.angle_alpha   90.00
_cell.angle_beta   90.00
_cell.angle_gamma   90.00
#
_symmetry.space_group_name_H-M   'P 1'
#
loop_
_entity.id
_entity.type
_entity.pdbx_description
1 polymer ?
#
loop_
_entity_poly.entity_id
_entity_poly.type
_entity_poly.pdbx_seq_one_letter_code
_entity_poly.pdbx_strand_id
1 'polypeptide(L)'
;MHSAKILRNVICLIVMMPGGAFAAKVDVYKEFESRVSALEKKLPKEKDIVKRYDIFLKTFKEIHELRKKNPRQDEEKEINMSYFMDALAALPGKAEFKAANCSEYVKEVEASAKSYEADHKEDYADRALKVTKLICNK
;
A
#
# COMPACT_ATOMS: atom_id res chain seq x y z
N MET A 1 -40.96 -23.94 -59.32
CA MET A 1 -41.40 -22.61 -59.81
C MET A 1 -41.79 -21.80 -58.57
N HIS A 2 -40.85 -21.01 -58.04
CA HIS A 2 -40.68 -19.55 -58.24
C HIS A 2 -41.56 -18.66 -57.34
N SER A 3 -40.86 -17.70 -56.73
CA SER A 3 -41.33 -16.44 -56.12
C SER A 3 -41.81 -16.51 -54.66
N ALA A 4 -40.97 -16.19 -53.68
CA ALA A 4 -40.52 -14.84 -53.27
C ALA A 4 -41.62 -13.98 -52.63
N LYS A 5 -41.43 -13.65 -51.35
CA LYS A 5 -41.57 -12.28 -50.84
C LYS A 5 -40.83 -12.14 -49.52
N ILE A 6 -39.97 -11.13 -49.50
CA ILE A 6 -39.02 -10.77 -48.47
C ILE A 6 -39.72 -9.81 -47.50
N LEU A 7 -39.14 -9.69 -46.31
CA LEU A 7 -38.98 -8.45 -45.54
C LEU A 7 -40.08 -8.11 -44.51
N ARG A 8 -39.76 -8.34 -43.23
CA ARG A 8 -39.44 -7.21 -42.34
C ARG A 8 -38.65 -7.68 -41.12
N ASN A 9 -37.38 -7.29 -41.12
CA ASN A 9 -36.49 -7.31 -39.96
C ASN A 9 -37.05 -6.44 -38.84
N VAL A 10 -37.22 -7.03 -37.66
CA VAL A 10 -37.00 -6.32 -36.40
C VAL A 10 -35.86 -7.06 -35.72
N ILE A 11 -34.64 -6.74 -36.16
CA ILE A 11 -33.44 -7.14 -35.45
C ILE A 11 -33.42 -6.24 -34.21
N CYS A 12 -33.86 -6.80 -33.09
CA CYS A 12 -33.53 -6.26 -31.78
C CYS A 12 -32.02 -6.47 -31.62
N LEU A 13 -31.24 -5.48 -32.04
CA LEU A 13 -29.83 -5.35 -31.68
C LEU A 13 -29.81 -5.13 -30.16
N ILE A 14 -29.86 -6.24 -29.42
CA ILE A 14 -29.24 -6.30 -28.11
C ILE A 14 -27.77 -6.05 -28.43
N VAL A 15 -27.37 -4.78 -28.26
CA VAL A 15 -25.98 -4.41 -28.10
C VAL A 15 -25.53 -5.22 -26.88
N MET A 16 -24.98 -6.40 -27.15
CA MET A 16 -24.03 -7.05 -26.27
C MET A 16 -22.89 -6.04 -26.15
N MET A 17 -23.03 -5.12 -25.19
CA MET A 17 -21.84 -4.46 -24.66
C MET A 17 -20.93 -5.61 -24.24
N PRO A 18 -19.68 -5.68 -24.74
CA PRO A 18 -18.72 -6.58 -24.16
C PRO A 18 -18.72 -6.21 -22.69
N GLY A 19 -19.18 -7.14 -21.85
CA GLY A 19 -19.21 -6.98 -20.42
C GLY A 19 -17.83 -6.49 -20.06
N GLY A 20 -17.74 -5.20 -19.74
CA GLY A 20 -16.49 -4.60 -19.32
C GLY A 20 -16.01 -5.52 -18.23
N ALA A 21 -14.80 -6.05 -18.40
CA ALA A 21 -14.07 -6.55 -17.25
C ALA A 21 -14.06 -5.35 -16.30
N PHE A 22 -15.01 -5.30 -15.37
CA PHE A 22 -14.92 -4.43 -14.22
C PHE A 22 -13.64 -4.88 -13.58
N ALA A 23 -12.55 -4.15 -13.85
CA ALA A 23 -11.30 -4.33 -13.14
C ALA A 23 -11.72 -4.38 -11.67
N ALA A 24 -11.56 -5.55 -11.04
CA ALA A 24 -12.00 -5.76 -9.68
C ALA A 24 -11.46 -4.57 -8.88
N LYS A 25 -12.36 -3.76 -8.29
CA LYS A 25 -11.93 -2.60 -7.51
C LYS A 25 -11.00 -3.15 -6.43
N VAL A 26 -9.71 -2.82 -6.56
CA VAL A 26 -8.71 -3.30 -5.62
C VAL A 26 -9.04 -2.66 -4.28
N ASP A 27 -9.25 -3.49 -3.26
CA ASP A 27 -9.34 -3.03 -1.88
C ASP A 27 -7.93 -2.63 -1.44
N VAL A 28 -7.64 -1.34 -1.60
CA VAL A 28 -6.30 -0.76 -1.36
C VAL A 28 -5.88 -0.97 0.08
N TYR A 29 -6.82 -0.83 1.02
CA TYR A 29 -6.54 -0.97 2.44
C TYR A 29 -6.20 -2.43 2.80
N LYS A 30 -6.96 -3.39 2.28
CA LYS A 30 -6.66 -4.82 2.50
C LYS A 30 -5.31 -5.22 1.89
N GLU A 31 -5.00 -4.72 0.70
CA GLU A 31 -3.72 -5.00 0.05
C GLU A 31 -2.54 -4.31 0.77
N PHE A 32 -2.74 -3.08 1.26
CA PHE A 32 -1.82 -2.40 2.16
C PHE A 32 -1.54 -3.26 3.41
N GLU A 33 -2.59 -3.70 4.12
CA GLU A 33 -2.48 -4.54 5.32
C GLU A 33 -1.70 -5.84 5.06
N SER A 34 -2.01 -6.49 3.95
CA SER A 34 -1.32 -7.69 3.49
C SER A 34 0.17 -7.44 3.29
N ARG A 35 0.54 -6.32 2.65
CA ARG A 35 1.93 -5.95 2.38
C ARG A 35 2.69 -5.58 3.65
N VAL A 36 2.09 -4.80 4.54
CA VAL A 36 2.71 -4.45 5.83
C VAL A 36 2.92 -5.70 6.67
N SER A 37 1.92 -6.57 6.75
CA SER A 37 2.03 -7.86 7.46
C SER A 37 3.10 -8.78 6.87
N ALA A 38 3.22 -8.81 5.54
CA ALA A 38 4.27 -9.57 4.86
C ALA A 38 5.66 -8.96 5.11
N LEU A 39 5.77 -7.63 5.16
CA LEU A 39 7.01 -6.93 5.50
C LEU A 39 7.46 -7.27 6.92
N GLU A 40 6.56 -7.14 7.91
CA GLU A 40 6.83 -7.49 9.31
C GLU A 40 7.29 -8.94 9.49
N LYS A 41 6.82 -9.87 8.65
CA LYS A 41 7.24 -11.28 8.65
C LYS A 41 8.56 -11.53 7.92
N LYS A 42 8.92 -10.70 6.94
CA LYS A 42 10.14 -10.85 6.12
C LYS A 42 11.36 -10.23 6.78
N LEU A 43 11.20 -9.04 7.37
CA LEU A 43 12.30 -8.31 7.99
C LEU A 43 13.08 -9.15 9.03
N PRO A 44 12.47 -9.81 10.02
CA PRO A 44 13.23 -10.57 11.03
C PRO A 44 13.93 -11.82 10.48
N LYS A 45 13.60 -12.26 9.26
CA LYS A 45 14.24 -13.42 8.61
C LYS A 45 15.53 -13.05 7.89
N GLU A 46 15.74 -11.76 7.60
CA GLU A 46 16.93 -11.26 6.92
C GLU A 46 17.92 -10.69 7.95
N LYS A 47 19.15 -11.20 7.93
CA LYS A 47 20.19 -10.82 8.89
C LYS A 47 20.86 -9.51 8.49
N ASP A 48 21.05 -9.31 7.19
CA ASP A 48 21.72 -8.14 6.66
C ASP A 48 20.79 -6.92 6.74
N ILE A 49 21.23 -5.91 7.49
CA ILE A 49 20.48 -4.66 7.68
C ILE A 49 20.25 -3.89 6.38
N VAL A 50 21.21 -3.92 5.45
CA VAL A 50 21.07 -3.25 4.15
C VAL A 50 20.01 -3.97 3.32
N LYS A 51 19.97 -5.30 3.36
CA LYS A 51 18.93 -6.08 2.68
C LYS A 51 17.55 -5.90 3.31
N ARG A 52 17.46 -5.85 4.65
CA ARG A 52 16.21 -5.49 5.34
C ARG A 52 15.69 -4.14 4.88
N TYR A 53 16.58 -3.17 4.76
CA TYR A 53 16.23 -1.84 4.28
C TYR A 53 15.80 -1.82 2.82
N ASP A 54 16.46 -2.60 1.95
CA ASP A 54 16.03 -2.78 0.56
C ASP A 54 14.63 -3.42 0.43
N ILE A 55 14.33 -4.41 1.27
CA ILE A 55 12.99 -5.03 1.34
C ILE A 55 11.94 -4.00 1.77
N PHE A 56 12.27 -3.18 2.77
CA PHE A 56 11.42 -2.07 3.21
C PHE A 56 11.17 -1.08 2.07
N LEU A 57 12.21 -0.51 1.45
CA LEU A 57 12.07 0.49 0.39
C LEU A 57 11.24 -0.02 -0.79
N LYS A 58 11.46 -1.28 -1.18
CA LYS A 58 10.65 -1.92 -2.22
C LYS A 58 9.18 -1.95 -1.83
N THR A 59 8.87 -2.43 -0.62
CA THR A 59 7.49 -2.55 -0.14
C THR A 59 6.83 -1.18 0.04
N PHE A 60 7.56 -0.20 0.55
CA PHE A 60 7.10 1.17 0.74
C PHE A 60 6.72 1.83 -0.61
N LYS A 61 7.57 1.66 -1.62
CA LYS A 61 7.28 2.12 -2.98
C LYS A 61 6.07 1.41 -3.59
N GLU A 62 5.94 0.10 -3.39
CA GLU A 62 4.79 -0.67 -3.87
C GLU A 62 3.47 -0.19 -3.24
N ILE A 63 3.48 0.10 -1.94
CA ILE A 63 2.33 0.69 -1.24
C ILE A 63 2.00 2.08 -1.79
N HIS A 64 3.00 2.94 -1.99
CA HIS A 64 2.80 4.27 -2.55
C HIS A 64 2.17 4.20 -3.96
N GLU A 65 2.67 3.31 -4.82
CA GLU A 65 2.13 3.09 -6.15
C GLU A 65 0.72 2.49 -6.13
N LEU A 66 0.43 1.59 -5.19
CA LEU A 66 -0.91 1.04 -4.98
C LEU A 66 -1.90 2.18 -4.66
N ARG A 67 -1.56 3.05 -3.71
CA ARG A 67 -2.41 4.20 -3.34
C ARG A 67 -2.59 5.18 -4.50
N LYS A 68 -1.52 5.46 -5.26
CA LYS A 68 -1.56 6.39 -6.40
C LYS A 68 -2.44 5.92 -7.56
N LYS A 69 -2.47 4.61 -7.83
CA LYS A 69 -3.16 4.03 -9.01
C LYS A 69 -4.63 3.72 -8.77
N ASN A 70 -5.08 3.76 -7.53
CA ASN A 70 -6.43 3.34 -7.16
C ASN A 70 -7.22 4.51 -6.56
N PRO A 71 -8.57 4.47 -6.63
CA PRO A 71 -9.41 5.45 -5.96
C PRO A 71 -9.15 5.46 -4.45
N ARG A 72 -9.27 6.66 -3.86
CA ARG A 72 -9.26 6.83 -2.40
C ARG A 72 -10.28 5.90 -1.74
N GLN A 73 -9.86 5.33 -0.62
CA GLN A 73 -10.70 4.50 0.25
C GLN A 73 -11.52 5.37 1.21
N ASP A 74 -12.27 4.73 2.10
CA ASP A 74 -12.94 5.39 3.22
C ASP A 74 -11.94 6.26 4.01
N GLU A 75 -12.41 7.41 4.51
CA GLU A 75 -11.58 8.43 5.13
C GLU A 75 -10.70 7.88 6.26
N GLU A 76 -11.27 7.09 7.17
CA GLU A 76 -10.54 6.45 8.27
C GLU A 76 -9.40 5.54 7.78
N LYS A 77 -9.63 4.77 6.70
CA LYS A 77 -8.61 3.89 6.12
C LYS A 77 -7.49 4.69 5.46
N GLU A 78 -7.83 5.79 4.79
CA GLU A 78 -6.83 6.70 4.21
C GLU A 78 -6.00 7.40 5.29
N ILE A 79 -6.62 7.81 6.40
CA ILE A 79 -5.94 8.40 7.56
C ILE A 79 -4.94 7.38 8.12
N ASN A 80 -5.39 6.15 8.39
CA ASN A 80 -4.56 5.06 8.89
C ASN A 80 -3.35 4.76 7.98
N MET A 81 -3.58 4.63 6.68
CA MET A 81 -2.50 4.43 5.71
C MET A 81 -1.56 5.63 5.63
N SER A 82 -2.07 6.86 5.77
CA SER A 82 -1.25 8.07 5.74
C SER A 82 -0.36 8.15 6.96
N TYR A 83 -0.87 7.92 8.17
CA TYR A 83 -0.04 7.92 9.38
C TYR A 83 1.12 6.93 9.31
N PHE A 84 0.86 5.70 8.86
CA PHE A 84 1.93 4.72 8.68
C PHE A 84 2.98 5.20 7.67
N MET A 85 2.53 5.74 6.53
CA MET A 85 3.44 6.16 5.45
C MET A 85 4.23 7.42 5.82
N ASP A 86 3.59 8.38 6.47
CA ASP A 86 4.19 9.66 6.88
C ASP A 86 5.20 9.43 8.00
N ALA A 87 4.90 8.56 8.97
CA ALA A 87 5.86 8.19 10.01
C ALA A 87 7.10 7.51 9.41
N LEU A 88 6.95 6.64 8.42
CA LEU A 88 8.08 5.98 7.75
C LEU A 88 8.80 6.86 6.73
N ALA A 89 8.20 7.97 6.30
CA ALA A 89 8.84 8.94 5.42
C ALA A 89 9.98 9.71 6.13
N ALA A 90 10.07 9.63 7.46
CA ALA A 90 11.23 10.11 8.22
C ALA A 90 12.51 9.30 7.92
N LEU A 91 12.38 8.06 7.42
CA LEU A 91 13.54 7.26 7.05
C LEU A 91 14.20 7.84 5.78
N PRO A 92 15.55 7.82 5.71
CA PRO A 92 16.26 8.44 4.59
C PRO A 92 16.05 7.71 3.26
N GLY A 93 16.73 8.15 2.20
CA GLY A 93 16.83 7.36 0.97
C GLY A 93 17.86 6.22 1.08
N LYS A 94 17.87 5.30 0.11
CA LYS A 94 18.87 4.21 0.01
C LYS A 94 20.32 4.68 0.13
N ALA A 95 20.65 5.80 -0.51
CA ALA A 95 22.02 6.33 -0.55
C ALA A 95 22.47 6.94 0.79
N GLU A 96 21.52 7.36 1.62
CA GLU A 96 21.77 8.09 2.87
C GLU A 96 21.63 7.19 4.11
N PHE A 97 21.01 6.02 3.95
CA PHE A 97 20.82 5.06 5.02
C PHE A 97 22.15 4.53 5.55
N LYS A 98 22.36 4.72 6.85
CA LYS A 98 23.53 4.21 7.58
C LYS A 98 23.05 3.39 8.76
N ALA A 99 23.44 2.11 8.78
CA ALA A 99 23.13 1.19 9.88
C ALA A 99 23.53 1.74 11.27
N ALA A 100 24.61 2.53 11.33
CA ALA A 100 25.07 3.17 12.56
C ALA A 100 24.09 4.20 13.14
N ASN A 101 23.23 4.80 12.30
CA ASN A 101 22.28 5.84 12.69
C ASN A 101 20.90 5.26 13.05
N CYS A 102 20.77 3.95 13.17
CA CYS A 102 19.48 3.30 13.44
C CYS A 102 18.77 3.78 14.72
N SER A 103 19.51 4.17 15.75
CA SER A 103 18.93 4.75 16.96
C SER A 103 18.30 6.13 16.73
N GLU A 104 18.84 6.91 15.79
CA GLU A 104 18.32 8.22 15.38
C GLU A 104 17.03 8.04 14.57
N TYR A 105 17.05 7.14 13.59
CA TYR A 105 15.86 6.81 12.79
C TYR A 105 14.67 6.34 13.65
N VAL A 106 14.92 5.49 14.66
CA VAL A 106 13.87 5.06 15.58
C VAL A 106 13.28 6.23 16.35
N LYS A 107 14.10 7.18 16.80
CA LYS A 107 13.64 8.38 17.53
C LYS A 107 12.84 9.32 16.63
N GLU A 108 13.26 9.52 15.39
CA GLU A 108 12.55 10.37 14.43
C GLU A 108 11.17 9.79 14.12
N VAL A 109 11.10 8.48 13.84
CA VAL A 109 9.81 7.79 13.59
C VAL A 109 8.92 7.81 14.84
N GLU A 110 9.48 7.64 16.04
CA GLU A 110 8.74 7.74 17.30
C GLU A 110 8.23 9.17 17.55
N ALA A 111 9.01 10.20 17.24
CA ALA A 111 8.60 11.59 17.36
C ALA A 111 7.49 11.93 16.35
N SER A 112 7.60 11.45 15.11
CA SER A 112 6.55 11.56 14.11
C SER A 112 5.28 10.84 14.57
N ALA A 113 5.38 9.61 15.08
CA ALA A 113 4.24 8.87 15.63
C ALA A 113 3.53 9.66 16.74
N LYS A 114 4.28 10.17 17.72
CA LYS A 114 3.75 10.94 18.85
C LYS A 114 3.05 12.25 18.48
N SER A 115 3.34 12.81 17.31
CA SER A 115 2.66 14.02 16.84
C SER A 115 1.19 13.78 16.46
N TYR A 116 0.77 12.51 16.35
CA TYR A 116 -0.57 12.10 15.96
C TYR A 116 -1.47 11.64 17.14
N GLU A 117 -0.94 11.43 18.35
CA GLU A 117 -1.65 10.75 19.46
C GLU A 117 -2.82 11.55 20.09
N ALA A 118 -3.04 12.81 19.73
CA ALA A 118 -3.97 13.66 20.48
C ALA A 118 -5.45 13.19 20.38
N ASP A 119 -5.87 12.57 19.27
CA ASP A 119 -7.30 12.27 19.02
C ASP A 119 -7.61 10.96 18.24
N HIS A 120 -6.60 10.17 17.83
CA HIS A 120 -6.81 8.96 16.99
C HIS A 120 -6.20 7.72 17.64
N LYS A 121 -6.93 6.59 17.68
CA LYS A 121 -6.44 5.32 18.26
C LYS A 121 -5.39 4.69 17.34
N GLU A 122 -4.17 4.53 17.86
CA GLU A 122 -2.90 4.55 17.12
C GLU A 122 -2.28 3.19 16.72
N ASP A 123 -3.01 2.30 16.07
CA ASP A 123 -2.38 1.03 15.66
C ASP A 123 -1.32 1.23 14.55
N TYR A 124 -1.43 2.30 13.75
CA TYR A 124 -0.62 2.49 12.54
C TYR A 124 0.70 3.22 12.76
N ALA A 125 0.72 4.18 13.67
CA ALA A 125 1.96 4.86 14.08
C ALA A 125 2.88 3.87 14.83
N ASP A 126 2.30 3.06 15.71
CA ASP A 126 3.01 1.97 16.39
C ASP A 126 3.56 0.92 15.43
N ARG A 127 2.81 0.57 14.38
CA ARG A 127 3.29 -0.35 13.34
C ARG A 127 4.43 0.23 12.51
N ALA A 128 4.41 1.52 12.21
CA ALA A 128 5.54 2.19 11.58
C ALA A 128 6.80 2.08 12.47
N LEU A 129 6.67 2.40 13.77
CA LEU A 129 7.77 2.26 14.73
C LEU A 129 8.27 0.81 14.83
N LYS A 130 7.36 -0.17 14.83
CA LYS A 130 7.70 -1.60 14.81
C LYS A 130 8.51 -1.97 13.55
N VAL A 131 8.07 -1.53 12.36
CA VAL A 131 8.81 -1.78 11.11
C VAL A 131 10.22 -1.18 11.19
N THR A 132 10.36 0.05 11.67
CA THR A 132 11.68 0.69 11.86
C THR A 132 12.57 -0.10 12.82
N LYS A 133 12.02 -0.54 13.95
CA LYS A 133 12.75 -1.42 14.90
C LYS A 133 13.17 -2.74 14.26
N LEU A 134 12.33 -3.35 13.42
CA LEU A 134 12.66 -4.59 12.71
C LEU A 134 13.78 -4.40 11.67
N ILE A 135 13.78 -3.27 10.96
CA ILE A 135 14.88 -2.89 10.06
C ILE A 135 16.18 -2.75 10.87
N CYS A 136 16.11 -2.02 11.99
CA CYS A 136 17.26 -1.64 12.80
C CYS A 136 17.71 -2.66 13.84
N ASN A 137 17.04 -3.81 13.94
CA ASN A 137 17.42 -4.87 14.88
C ASN A 137 18.83 -5.41 14.55
N LYS A 138 19.62 -5.81 15.54
CA LYS A 138 20.96 -6.36 15.30
C LYS A 138 20.93 -7.85 15.04
#